data_AF-A0A267GIN2-F1
#
_entry.id   AF-A0A267GIN2-F1
#
_cell.length_a   1.000
_cell.length_b   1.000
_cell.length_c   1.000
_cell.angle_alpha   90.00
_cell.angle_beta   90.00
_cell.angle_gamma   90.00
#
_symmetry.space_group_name_H-M   'P 1'
#
loop_
_entity.id
_entity.type
_entity.pdbx_description
1 polymer ?
#
loop_
_entity_poly.entity_id
_entity_poly.type
_entity_poly.pdbx_seq_one_letter_code
_entity_poly.pdbx_strand_id
1 'polypeptide(L)'
;MTSLQSLDQLECHFTWKPDDNCTNSNIDEVIEKTKKKITREPHKKAAYLATIAYLYTRRRVKKFDLAKKHLDEALEIDAQIQQDSQEDCMVSSELVIRADMLHLKQLSRGKGRPLRPEELETDMQRLNELDPNSKARAFAAKGVAFDCFGPMKYAIGASAFAEASRILLDHSKACNFYWLYGEAYLRARCDRQTANKHADRVQLDLWRRAKDVGEKKGLTTATFYANYAEAILHNYRYSSLCQGLAEKAANLLLGMDKEQKEQSQVVYIICLKVFRYLLRKSNSNNLKAIRNRLFEDAKEVASVSDDPGFFLELSKEALSSGHREEAVQLLEEGQE
;
A
#
# COMPACT_ATOMS: atom_id res chain seq x y z
N MET A 1 30.60 -5.04 -24.87
CA MET A 1 29.55 -4.08 -25.22
C MET A 1 28.22 -4.71 -24.86
N THR A 2 27.64 -4.34 -23.72
CA THR A 2 26.28 -4.70 -23.34
C THR A 2 25.31 -3.98 -24.28
N SER A 3 24.37 -4.69 -24.88
CA SER A 3 23.33 -4.07 -25.70
C SER A 3 22.54 -3.08 -24.84
N LEU A 4 22.54 -1.80 -25.20
CA LEU A 4 21.68 -0.79 -24.57
C LEU A 4 20.24 -1.31 -24.61
N GLN A 5 19.58 -1.43 -23.45
CA GLN A 5 18.15 -1.71 -23.41
C GLN A 5 17.40 -0.67 -24.26
N SER A 6 16.38 -1.08 -24.99
CA SER A 6 15.46 -0.12 -25.61
C SER A 6 14.48 0.42 -24.56
N LEU A 7 13.88 1.60 -24.79
CA LEU A 7 12.97 2.24 -23.81
C LEU A 7 11.81 1.32 -23.36
N ASP A 8 11.34 0.46 -24.26
CA ASP A 8 10.30 -0.55 -24.02
C ASP A 8 10.74 -1.75 -23.17
N GLN A 9 12.03 -1.86 -22.87
CA GLN A 9 12.60 -2.90 -22.00
C GLN A 9 12.87 -2.41 -20.56
N LEU A 10 12.70 -1.11 -20.30
CA LEU A 10 12.90 -0.55 -18.96
C LEU A 10 11.76 -0.95 -18.01
N GLU A 11 12.10 -1.30 -16.77
CA GLU A 11 11.11 -1.56 -15.72
C GLU A 11 10.50 -0.24 -15.23
N CYS A 12 9.32 0.14 -15.76
CA CYS A 12 8.61 1.35 -15.39
C CYS A 12 7.09 1.29 -15.69
N HIS A 13 6.33 2.31 -15.31
CA HIS A 13 4.87 2.28 -15.44
C HIS A 13 4.41 2.18 -16.90
N PHE A 14 5.16 2.75 -17.84
CA PHE A 14 4.84 2.70 -19.27
C PHE A 14 4.98 1.32 -19.90
N THR A 15 5.88 0.48 -19.38
CA THR A 15 6.04 -0.91 -19.83
C THR A 15 5.12 -1.85 -19.06
N TRP A 16 4.89 -1.56 -17.78
CA TRP A 16 4.00 -2.37 -16.93
C TRP A 16 2.52 -2.22 -17.24
N LYS A 17 2.10 -1.02 -17.69
CA LYS A 17 0.71 -0.66 -18.00
C LYS A 17 -0.29 -1.10 -16.92
N PRO A 18 -0.14 -0.60 -15.69
CA PRO A 18 -0.94 -1.09 -14.57
C PRO A 18 -2.44 -0.76 -14.70
N ASP A 19 -2.81 0.21 -15.54
CA ASP A 19 -4.20 0.57 -15.89
C ASP A 19 -4.89 -0.38 -16.87
N ASP A 20 -4.14 -1.17 -17.64
CA ASP A 20 -4.74 -2.08 -18.64
C ASP A 20 -5.50 -3.23 -17.94
N ASN A 21 -6.76 -3.49 -18.30
CA ASN A 21 -7.58 -4.56 -17.71
C ASN A 21 -7.63 -4.51 -16.16
N CYS A 22 -7.78 -3.33 -15.57
CA CYS A 22 -7.91 -3.17 -14.13
C CYS A 22 -9.37 -2.94 -13.69
N THR A 23 -9.62 -3.06 -12.39
CA THR A 23 -10.97 -2.87 -11.82
C THR A 23 -11.36 -1.38 -11.75
N ASN A 24 -10.37 -0.49 -11.65
CA ASN A 24 -10.59 0.94 -11.51
C ASN A 24 -10.47 1.65 -12.87
N SER A 25 -11.59 1.82 -13.58
CA SER A 25 -11.59 2.45 -14.91
C SER A 25 -11.48 3.97 -14.90
N ASN A 26 -11.79 4.63 -13.77
CA ASN A 26 -11.72 6.08 -13.63
C ASN A 26 -10.34 6.55 -13.13
N ILE A 27 -9.53 7.08 -14.04
CA ILE A 27 -8.17 7.57 -13.75
C ILE A 27 -8.15 8.65 -12.66
N ASP A 28 -9.11 9.58 -12.67
CA ASP A 28 -9.12 10.69 -11.70
C ASP A 28 -9.41 10.17 -10.29
N GLU A 29 -10.30 9.19 -10.17
CA GLU A 29 -10.56 8.51 -8.90
C GLU A 29 -9.33 7.73 -8.39
N VAL A 30 -8.59 7.08 -9.29
CA VAL A 30 -7.33 6.39 -8.94
C VAL A 30 -6.28 7.38 -8.45
N ILE A 31 -6.18 8.56 -9.06
CA ILE A 31 -5.27 9.63 -8.61
C ILE A 31 -5.63 10.05 -7.18
N GLU A 32 -6.89 10.38 -6.90
CA GLU A 32 -7.31 10.84 -5.57
C GLU A 32 -7.13 9.75 -4.50
N LYS A 33 -7.47 8.49 -4.81
CA LYS A 33 -7.20 7.36 -3.91
C LYS A 33 -5.71 7.16 -3.65
N THR A 34 -4.86 7.34 -4.67
CA THR A 34 -3.40 7.22 -4.54
C THR A 34 -2.81 8.35 -3.71
N LYS A 35 -3.35 9.58 -3.82
CA LYS A 35 -2.97 10.68 -2.92
C LYS A 35 -3.34 10.38 -1.46
N LYS A 36 -4.54 9.87 -1.18
CA LYS A 36 -4.93 9.45 0.18
C LYS A 36 -3.99 8.35 0.72
N LYS A 37 -3.46 7.47 -0.14
CA LYS A 37 -2.43 6.47 0.24
C LYS A 37 -1.09 7.09 0.66
N ILE A 38 -0.66 8.21 0.05
CA ILE A 38 0.59 8.88 0.42
C ILE A 38 0.57 9.32 1.88
N THR A 39 -0.54 9.91 2.35
CA THR A 39 -0.70 10.31 3.75
C THR A 39 -0.66 9.12 4.69
N ARG A 40 -1.33 8.02 4.33
CA ARG A 40 -1.42 6.81 5.17
C ARG A 40 -0.13 5.97 5.18
N GLU A 41 0.66 6.05 4.11
CA GLU A 41 1.84 5.23 3.89
C GLU A 41 3.01 6.06 3.33
N PRO A 42 3.55 7.01 4.13
CA PRO A 42 4.56 7.96 3.67
C PRO A 42 5.85 7.26 3.19
N HIS A 43 6.16 6.08 3.71
CA HIS A 43 7.29 5.26 3.30
C HIS A 43 7.25 4.78 1.83
N LYS A 44 6.09 4.89 1.16
CA LYS A 44 5.90 4.56 -0.26
C LYS A 44 5.71 5.80 -1.14
N LYS A 45 5.90 7.02 -0.59
CA LYS A 45 5.54 8.27 -1.26
C LYS A 45 6.16 8.42 -2.65
N ALA A 46 7.46 8.12 -2.82
CA ALA A 46 8.14 8.21 -4.11
C ALA A 46 7.48 7.32 -5.19
N ALA A 47 7.19 6.05 -4.86
CA ALA A 47 6.51 5.13 -5.75
C ALA A 47 5.09 5.59 -6.12
N TYR A 48 4.33 6.14 -5.15
CA TYR A 48 3.00 6.68 -5.41
C TYR A 48 3.02 7.91 -6.30
N LEU A 49 3.97 8.83 -6.11
CA LEU A 49 4.13 10.00 -6.98
C LEU A 49 4.48 9.59 -8.42
N ALA A 50 5.36 8.60 -8.60
CA ALA A 50 5.66 8.03 -9.92
C ALA A 50 4.41 7.41 -10.58
N THR A 51 3.61 6.67 -9.80
CA THR A 51 2.32 6.12 -10.28
C THR A 51 1.36 7.23 -10.71
N ILE A 52 1.23 8.30 -9.90
CA ILE A 52 0.37 9.45 -10.22
C ILE A 52 0.86 10.17 -11.48
N ALA A 53 2.17 10.34 -11.65
CA ALA A 53 2.74 10.94 -12.84
C ALA A 53 2.36 10.17 -14.11
N TYR A 54 2.48 8.83 -14.07
CA TYR A 54 2.01 7.98 -15.15
C TYR A 54 0.52 8.21 -15.46
N LEU A 55 -0.35 8.23 -14.45
CA LEU A 55 -1.79 8.42 -14.62
C LEU A 55 -2.14 9.76 -15.31
N TYR A 56 -1.41 10.84 -15.04
CA TYR A 56 -1.60 12.12 -15.74
C TYR A 56 -1.30 12.05 -17.25
N THR A 57 -0.52 11.06 -17.71
CA THR A 57 -0.29 10.81 -19.14
C THR A 57 -1.37 9.94 -19.79
N ARG A 58 -2.17 9.24 -18.97
CA ARG A 58 -3.25 8.32 -19.39
C ARG A 58 -4.61 8.99 -19.48
N ARG A 59 -4.77 10.18 -18.87
CA ARG A 59 -6.00 10.98 -18.97
C ARG A 59 -6.34 11.30 -20.43
N ARG A 60 -7.64 11.49 -20.70
CA ARG A 60 -8.15 11.97 -22.00
C ARG A 60 -7.47 13.27 -22.43
N VAL A 61 -7.35 14.22 -21.50
CA VAL A 61 -6.49 15.41 -21.66
C VAL A 61 -5.21 15.15 -20.87
N LYS A 62 -4.13 14.88 -21.58
CA LYS A 62 -2.81 14.60 -20.97
C LYS A 62 -2.29 15.84 -20.28
N LYS A 63 -1.83 15.68 -19.04
CA LYS A 63 -1.26 16.77 -18.22
C LYS A 63 0.22 16.54 -17.99
N PHE A 64 1.02 16.72 -19.03
CA PHE A 64 2.45 16.43 -19.00
C PHE A 64 3.22 17.26 -17.98
N ASP A 65 2.85 18.53 -17.76
CA ASP A 65 3.50 19.39 -16.77
C ASP A 65 3.27 18.89 -15.34
N LEU A 66 2.05 18.41 -15.04
CA LEU A 66 1.76 17.79 -13.73
C LEU A 66 2.48 16.46 -13.57
N ALA A 67 2.54 15.64 -14.62
CA ALA A 67 3.29 14.40 -14.60
C ALA A 67 4.77 14.67 -14.29
N LYS A 68 5.37 15.66 -14.95
CA LYS A 68 6.74 16.07 -14.71
C LYS A 68 6.94 16.54 -13.27
N LYS A 69 6.07 17.44 -12.77
CA LYS A 69 6.14 17.94 -11.39
C LYS A 69 6.17 16.81 -10.35
N HIS A 70 5.34 15.78 -10.53
CA HIS A 70 5.31 14.64 -9.61
C HIS A 70 6.55 13.73 -9.73
N LEU A 71 7.13 13.57 -10.92
CA LEU A 71 8.39 12.83 -11.09
C LEU A 71 9.57 13.59 -10.47
N ASP A 72 9.61 14.92 -10.64
CA ASP A 72 10.64 15.77 -10.03
C ASP A 72 10.58 15.66 -8.50
N GLU A 73 9.38 15.79 -7.89
CA GLU A 73 9.20 15.59 -6.43
C GLU A 73 9.57 14.17 -5.98
N ALA A 74 9.20 13.15 -6.75
CA ALA A 74 9.56 11.76 -6.43
C ALA A 74 11.07 11.55 -6.43
N LEU A 75 11.78 12.18 -7.38
CA LEU A 75 13.23 12.07 -7.51
C LEU A 75 13.96 12.77 -6.37
N GLU A 76 13.46 13.94 -5.93
CA GLU A 76 13.98 14.65 -4.74
C GLU A 76 13.85 13.80 -3.48
N ILE A 77 12.69 13.15 -3.29
CA ILE A 77 12.47 12.24 -2.16
C ILE A 77 13.42 11.04 -2.23
N ASP A 78 13.64 10.46 -3.42
CA ASP A 78 14.54 9.31 -3.54
C ASP A 78 15.99 9.69 -3.25
N ALA A 79 16.43 10.86 -3.71
CA ALA A 79 17.75 11.39 -3.39
C ALA A 79 17.94 11.56 -1.88
N GLN A 80 16.91 12.05 -1.17
CA GLN A 80 16.94 12.17 0.29
C GLN A 80 17.00 10.79 0.97
N ILE A 81 16.22 9.81 0.49
CA ILE A 81 16.26 8.42 0.99
C ILE A 81 17.68 7.84 0.91
N GLN A 82 18.38 8.05 -0.21
CA GLN A 82 19.74 7.57 -0.40
C GLN A 82 20.74 8.33 0.47
N GLN A 83 20.62 9.66 0.54
CA GLN A 83 21.47 10.50 1.38
C GLN A 83 21.37 10.10 2.86
N ASP A 84 20.17 9.78 3.34
CA ASP A 84 19.90 9.41 4.74
C ASP A 84 20.08 7.90 5.00
N SER A 85 20.46 7.11 3.99
CA SER A 85 20.60 5.65 4.07
C SER A 85 19.31 4.94 4.57
N GLN A 86 18.15 5.40 4.09
CA GLN A 86 16.82 4.94 4.50
C GLN A 86 16.21 3.89 3.56
N GLU A 87 16.98 3.27 2.67
CA GLU A 87 16.46 2.32 1.66
C GLU A 87 15.87 1.03 2.28
N ASP A 88 16.20 0.76 3.54
CA ASP A 88 15.65 -0.35 4.31
C ASP A 88 14.26 -0.06 4.88
N CYS A 89 13.93 1.23 5.08
CA CYS A 89 12.67 1.67 5.66
C CYS A 89 11.76 2.45 4.69
N MET A 90 12.26 2.76 3.49
CA MET A 90 11.53 3.49 2.45
C MET A 90 11.56 2.70 1.13
N VAL A 91 10.51 2.82 0.31
CA VAL A 91 10.48 2.20 -1.02
C VAL A 91 11.16 3.13 -2.02
N SER A 92 12.49 3.03 -2.11
CA SER A 92 13.26 3.69 -3.17
C SER A 92 12.83 3.18 -4.55
N SER A 93 12.65 4.11 -5.47
CA SER A 93 12.07 3.97 -6.81
C SER A 93 12.87 4.75 -7.87
N GLU A 94 14.11 5.19 -7.60
CA GLU A 94 14.89 6.05 -8.51
C GLU A 94 14.90 5.55 -9.97
N LEU A 95 15.21 4.26 -10.19
CA LEU A 95 15.24 3.67 -11.53
C LEU A 95 13.92 3.82 -12.27
N VAL A 96 12.82 3.53 -11.58
CA VAL A 96 11.46 3.60 -12.13
C VAL A 96 11.13 5.05 -12.48
N ILE A 97 11.44 5.99 -11.58
CA ILE A 97 11.22 7.43 -11.78
C ILE A 97 11.99 7.92 -13.01
N ARG A 98 13.29 7.61 -13.10
CA ARG A 98 14.14 8.01 -14.24
C ARG A 98 13.65 7.40 -15.55
N ALA A 99 13.27 6.13 -15.54
CA ALA A 99 12.69 5.48 -16.71
C ALA A 99 11.35 6.12 -17.13
N ASP A 100 10.48 6.47 -16.18
CA ASP A 100 9.23 7.20 -16.45
C ASP A 100 9.50 8.61 -17.01
N MET A 101 10.52 9.32 -16.53
CA MET A 101 10.91 10.62 -17.06
C MET A 101 11.34 10.54 -18.53
N LEU A 102 12.10 9.49 -18.91
CA LEU A 102 12.49 9.25 -20.30
C LEU A 102 11.27 8.99 -21.20
N HIS A 103 10.34 8.15 -20.74
CA HIS A 103 9.08 7.90 -21.46
C HIS A 103 8.22 9.16 -21.57
N LEU A 104 8.15 9.97 -20.51
CA LEU A 104 7.43 11.25 -20.52
C LEU A 104 8.02 12.21 -21.57
N LYS A 105 9.35 12.31 -21.63
CA LYS A 105 10.09 13.11 -22.62
C LYS A 105 9.83 12.61 -24.05
N GLN A 106 9.76 11.28 -24.26
CA GLN A 106 9.41 10.70 -25.55
C GLN A 106 7.95 10.99 -25.95
N LEU A 107 7.02 10.89 -25.00
CA LEU A 107 5.59 11.09 -25.25
C LEU A 107 5.24 12.55 -25.53
N SER A 108 5.89 13.49 -24.85
CA SER A 108 5.64 14.92 -25.03
C SER A 108 6.07 15.45 -26.40
N ARG A 109 7.03 14.79 -27.07
CA ARG A 109 7.45 15.11 -28.44
C ARG A 109 6.41 14.73 -29.51
N GLY A 110 5.48 13.84 -29.19
CA GLY A 110 4.47 13.35 -30.13
C GLY A 110 4.95 12.23 -31.05
N LYS A 111 4.01 11.63 -31.80
CA LYS A 111 4.28 10.49 -32.69
C LYS A 111 5.26 10.89 -33.81
N GLY A 112 6.22 10.02 -34.11
CA GLY A 112 7.19 10.22 -35.20
C GLY A 112 8.39 11.09 -34.86
N ARG A 113 8.55 11.50 -33.58
CA ARG A 113 9.72 12.27 -33.11
C ARG A 113 10.45 11.50 -32.00
N PRO A 114 11.17 10.41 -32.34
CA PRO A 114 11.95 9.67 -31.35
C PRO A 114 13.02 10.57 -30.70
N LEU A 115 13.36 10.27 -29.45
CA LEU A 115 14.57 10.80 -28.82
C LEU A 115 15.79 10.33 -29.60
N ARG A 116 16.73 11.25 -29.85
CA ARG A 116 17.97 10.87 -30.51
C ARG A 116 18.85 10.07 -29.53
N PRO A 117 19.69 9.15 -30.01
CA PRO A 117 20.54 8.33 -29.15
C PRO A 117 21.36 9.15 -28.15
N GLU A 118 21.89 10.30 -28.57
CA GLU A 118 22.73 11.17 -27.73
C GLU A 118 21.92 11.82 -26.58
N GLU A 119 20.59 11.91 -26.73
CA GLU A 119 19.68 12.46 -25.71
C GLU A 119 19.19 11.39 -24.72
N LEU A 120 19.52 10.13 -24.98
CA LEU A 120 19.20 8.94 -24.19
C LEU A 120 20.45 8.33 -23.55
N GLU A 121 21.61 8.44 -24.19
CA GLU A 121 22.79 7.64 -23.89
C GLU A 121 23.23 7.74 -22.42
N THR A 122 23.33 8.94 -21.86
CA THR A 122 23.73 9.14 -20.46
C THR A 122 22.71 8.59 -19.47
N ASP A 123 21.42 8.85 -19.69
CA ASP A 123 20.35 8.38 -18.81
C ASP A 123 20.17 6.86 -18.92
N MET A 124 20.31 6.31 -20.13
CA MET A 124 20.24 4.88 -20.41
C MET A 124 21.46 4.14 -19.88
N GLN A 125 22.67 4.69 -19.95
CA GLN A 125 23.86 4.08 -19.34
C GLN A 125 23.68 3.93 -17.84
N ARG A 126 23.20 4.99 -17.17
CA ARG A 126 22.87 4.95 -15.72
C ARG A 126 21.76 3.94 -15.38
N LEU A 127 20.79 3.76 -16.28
CA LEU A 127 19.72 2.75 -16.11
C LEU A 127 20.16 1.32 -16.47
N ASN A 128 21.22 1.13 -17.26
CA ASN A 128 21.70 -0.18 -17.69
C ASN A 128 22.69 -0.81 -16.69
N GLU A 129 23.33 -0.02 -15.84
CA GLU A 129 24.18 -0.48 -14.73
C GLU A 129 23.34 -0.88 -13.50
N LEU A 130 22.38 -1.78 -13.72
CA LEU A 130 21.48 -2.25 -12.67
C LEU A 130 22.22 -3.18 -11.71
N ASP A 131 22.62 -2.66 -10.54
CA ASP A 131 22.97 -3.54 -9.45
C ASP A 131 21.71 -4.33 -8.98
N PRO A 132 21.90 -5.53 -8.42
CA PRO A 132 20.80 -6.38 -7.97
C PRO A 132 19.84 -5.71 -6.98
N ASN A 133 20.32 -4.80 -6.11
CA ASN A 133 19.45 -4.10 -5.17
C ASN A 133 18.56 -3.11 -5.90
N SER A 134 19.11 -2.38 -6.88
CA SER A 134 18.33 -1.46 -7.69
C SER A 134 17.26 -2.20 -8.51
N LYS A 135 17.57 -3.38 -9.05
CA LYS A 135 16.55 -4.25 -9.68
C LYS A 135 15.47 -4.68 -8.69
N ALA A 136 15.84 -5.12 -7.49
CA ALA A 136 14.88 -5.50 -6.45
C ALA A 136 13.95 -4.33 -6.07
N ARG A 137 14.50 -3.13 -5.94
CA ARG A 137 13.73 -1.89 -5.66
C ARG A 137 12.74 -1.56 -6.77
N ALA A 138 13.11 -1.72 -8.04
CA ALA A 138 12.17 -1.55 -9.15
C ALA A 138 10.97 -2.50 -9.07
N PHE A 139 11.19 -3.77 -8.70
CA PHE A 139 10.11 -4.73 -8.46
C PHE A 139 9.27 -4.38 -7.22
N ALA A 140 9.87 -3.84 -6.16
CA ALA A 140 9.12 -3.36 -4.99
C ALA A 140 8.21 -2.17 -5.37
N ALA A 141 8.72 -1.21 -6.14
CA ALA A 141 7.95 -0.09 -6.67
C ALA A 141 6.80 -0.56 -7.58
N LYS A 142 7.03 -1.59 -8.41
CA LYS A 142 5.98 -2.27 -9.19
C LYS A 142 4.89 -2.87 -8.29
N GLY A 143 5.28 -3.52 -7.19
CA GLY A 143 4.34 -4.03 -6.19
C GLY A 143 3.42 -2.94 -5.63
N VAL A 144 4.00 -1.78 -5.29
CA VAL A 144 3.25 -0.60 -4.82
C VAL A 144 2.33 -0.06 -5.90
N ALA A 145 2.82 0.10 -7.13
CA ALA A 145 2.03 0.65 -8.24
C ALA A 145 0.77 -0.18 -8.50
N PHE A 146 0.88 -1.51 -8.58
CA PHE A 146 -0.24 -2.39 -8.87
C PHE A 146 -1.31 -2.44 -7.76
N ASP A 147 -0.96 -2.11 -6.51
CA ASP A 147 -1.94 -1.97 -5.42
C ASP A 147 -2.95 -0.84 -5.68
N CYS A 148 -2.59 0.18 -6.46
CA CYS A 148 -3.47 1.31 -6.77
C CYS A 148 -4.60 0.97 -7.75
N PHE A 149 -4.51 -0.14 -8.49
CA PHE A 149 -5.38 -0.43 -9.63
C PHE A 149 -6.48 -1.47 -9.35
N GLY A 150 -6.63 -1.89 -8.09
CA GLY A 150 -7.76 -2.71 -7.68
C GLY A 150 -7.52 -4.22 -7.74
N PRO A 151 -8.53 -5.03 -7.39
CA PRO A 151 -8.43 -6.48 -7.19
C PRO A 151 -7.80 -7.27 -8.33
N MET A 152 -8.04 -6.89 -9.58
CA MET A 152 -7.47 -7.58 -10.75
C MET A 152 -5.93 -7.46 -10.83
N LYS A 153 -5.33 -6.53 -10.08
CA LYS A 153 -3.90 -6.23 -10.13
C LYS A 153 -3.12 -6.69 -8.89
N TYR A 154 -3.80 -7.05 -7.79
CA TYR A 154 -3.15 -7.45 -6.54
C TYR A 154 -2.24 -8.68 -6.68
N ALA A 155 -2.64 -9.67 -7.47
CA ALA A 155 -1.81 -10.87 -7.68
C ALA A 155 -0.48 -10.55 -8.39
N ILE A 156 -0.51 -9.60 -9.34
CA ILE A 156 0.69 -9.14 -10.05
C ILE A 156 1.58 -8.35 -9.09
N GLY A 157 0.99 -7.46 -8.29
CA GLY A 157 1.74 -6.71 -7.27
C GLY A 157 2.39 -7.62 -6.22
N ALA A 158 1.67 -8.65 -5.75
CA ALA A 158 2.21 -9.65 -4.82
C ALA A 158 3.40 -10.40 -5.44
N SER A 159 3.28 -10.79 -6.71
CA SER A 159 4.36 -11.46 -7.45
C SER A 159 5.59 -10.56 -7.62
N ALA A 160 5.39 -9.25 -7.80
CA ALA A 160 6.47 -8.28 -7.89
C ALA A 160 7.22 -8.14 -6.55
N PHE A 161 6.52 -8.08 -5.41
CA PHE A 161 7.18 -8.09 -4.09
C PHE A 161 7.93 -9.41 -3.82
N ALA A 162 7.37 -10.54 -4.24
CA ALA A 162 8.04 -11.84 -4.14
C ALA A 162 9.36 -11.85 -4.92
N GLU A 163 9.35 -11.32 -6.14
CA GLU A 163 10.55 -11.21 -6.98
C GLU A 163 11.58 -10.24 -6.38
N ALA A 164 11.15 -9.11 -5.83
CA ALA A 164 12.03 -8.18 -5.12
C ALA A 164 12.75 -8.88 -3.94
N SER A 165 11.98 -9.62 -3.15
CA SER A 165 12.51 -10.36 -2.00
C SER A 165 13.46 -11.49 -2.40
N ARG A 166 13.16 -12.19 -3.50
CA ARG A 166 14.03 -13.23 -4.06
C ARG A 166 15.38 -12.65 -4.48
N ILE A 167 15.38 -11.57 -5.27
CA ILE A 167 16.61 -10.94 -5.75
C ILE A 167 17.49 -10.51 -4.58
N LEU A 168 16.91 -9.84 -3.57
CA LEU A 168 17.68 -9.41 -2.39
C LEU A 168 18.22 -10.59 -1.58
N LEU A 169 17.41 -11.63 -1.35
CA LEU A 169 17.85 -12.82 -0.63
C LEU A 169 19.00 -13.55 -1.35
N ASP A 170 18.95 -13.62 -2.67
CA ASP A 170 19.99 -14.26 -3.48
C ASP A 170 21.34 -13.53 -3.34
N HIS A 171 21.32 -12.19 -3.27
CA HIS A 171 22.52 -11.36 -3.36
C HIS A 171 23.08 -10.91 -2.02
N SER A 172 22.25 -10.46 -1.09
CA SER A 172 22.68 -9.90 0.21
C SER A 172 22.29 -10.76 1.41
N LYS A 173 21.51 -11.83 1.19
CA LYS A 173 20.88 -12.63 2.25
C LYS A 173 20.01 -11.80 3.21
N ALA A 174 19.67 -10.57 2.83
CA ALA A 174 18.85 -9.67 3.63
C ALA A 174 17.35 -9.90 3.38
N CYS A 175 16.53 -9.41 4.31
CA CYS A 175 15.08 -9.36 4.19
C CYS A 175 14.63 -7.92 4.43
N ASN A 176 13.74 -7.42 3.57
CA ASN A 176 13.14 -6.11 3.74
C ASN A 176 11.71 -6.26 4.30
N PHE A 177 11.42 -5.56 5.41
CA PHE A 177 10.12 -5.61 6.08
C PHE A 177 8.97 -5.22 5.14
N TYR A 178 9.10 -4.09 4.44
CA TYR A 178 8.04 -3.54 3.61
C TYR A 178 7.73 -4.41 2.39
N TRP A 179 8.70 -5.16 1.89
CA TRP A 179 8.47 -6.07 0.76
C TRP A 179 7.74 -7.34 1.22
N LEU A 180 8.16 -7.93 2.34
CA LEU A 180 7.46 -9.08 2.95
C LEU A 180 6.03 -8.69 3.34
N TYR A 181 5.86 -7.52 3.96
CA TYR A 181 4.55 -7.00 4.32
C TYR A 181 3.70 -6.70 3.09
N GLY A 182 4.26 -6.05 2.07
CA GLY A 182 3.58 -5.75 0.80
C GLY A 182 3.05 -7.01 0.12
N GLU A 183 3.87 -8.07 0.04
CA GLU A 183 3.45 -9.36 -0.49
C GLU A 183 2.32 -9.98 0.34
N ALA A 184 2.50 -10.08 1.66
CA ALA A 184 1.52 -10.69 2.57
C ALA A 184 0.17 -9.96 2.53
N TYR A 185 0.23 -8.62 2.48
CA TYR A 185 -0.92 -7.73 2.40
C TYR A 185 -1.68 -7.92 1.08
N LEU A 186 -1.00 -7.89 -0.08
CA LEU A 186 -1.67 -8.07 -1.37
C LEU A 186 -2.25 -9.46 -1.53
N ARG A 187 -1.57 -10.51 -1.07
CA ARG A 187 -2.15 -11.87 -0.97
C ARG A 187 -3.42 -11.88 -0.12
N ALA A 188 -3.43 -11.16 1.01
CA ALA A 188 -4.61 -11.08 1.87
C ALA A 188 -5.77 -10.37 1.16
N ARG A 189 -5.48 -9.34 0.36
CA ARG A 189 -6.50 -8.66 -0.42
C ARG A 189 -7.08 -9.51 -1.53
N CYS A 190 -6.28 -10.36 -2.18
CA CYS A 190 -6.78 -11.38 -3.11
C CYS A 190 -7.75 -12.32 -2.40
N ASP A 191 -7.39 -12.79 -1.20
CA ASP A 191 -8.22 -13.74 -0.46
C ASP A 191 -9.54 -13.13 0.02
N ARG A 192 -9.55 -11.84 0.37
CA ARG A 192 -10.77 -11.10 0.72
C ARG A 192 -11.81 -11.05 -0.41
N GLN A 193 -11.42 -11.30 -1.66
CA GLN A 193 -12.37 -11.40 -2.79
C GLN A 193 -13.17 -12.71 -2.74
N THR A 194 -12.73 -13.69 -1.95
CA THR A 194 -13.42 -14.97 -1.75
C THR A 194 -13.97 -15.03 -0.34
N ALA A 195 -15.29 -15.23 -0.20
CA ALA A 195 -15.94 -15.26 1.11
C ALA A 195 -15.31 -16.31 2.04
N ASN A 196 -14.94 -15.89 3.26
CA ASN A 196 -14.37 -16.73 4.31
C ASN A 196 -13.09 -17.50 3.92
N LYS A 197 -12.36 -17.10 2.87
CA LYS A 197 -11.06 -17.71 2.57
C LYS A 197 -10.07 -17.45 3.70
N HIS A 198 -9.26 -18.45 4.03
CA HIS A 198 -8.25 -18.37 5.08
C HIS A 198 -6.86 -18.23 4.46
N ALA A 199 -5.97 -17.55 5.18
CA ALA A 199 -4.56 -17.48 4.82
C ALA A 199 -3.93 -18.88 4.72
N ASP A 200 -3.27 -19.15 3.60
CA ASP A 200 -2.53 -20.40 3.39
C ASP A 200 -1.18 -20.39 4.12
N ARG A 201 -0.46 -21.52 4.08
CA ARG A 201 0.83 -21.67 4.77
C ARG A 201 1.88 -20.68 4.29
N VAL A 202 1.90 -20.35 2.99
CA VAL A 202 2.88 -19.42 2.41
C VAL A 202 2.61 -18.01 2.92
N GLN A 203 1.35 -17.59 2.91
CA GLN A 203 0.94 -16.30 3.41
C GLN A 203 1.19 -16.15 4.93
N LEU A 204 0.89 -17.19 5.72
CA LEU A 204 1.17 -17.20 7.15
C LEU A 204 2.67 -17.07 7.44
N ASP A 205 3.52 -17.73 6.66
CA ASP A 205 4.98 -17.60 6.78
C ASP A 205 5.44 -16.17 6.48
N LEU A 206 4.92 -15.55 5.41
CA LEU A 206 5.23 -14.17 5.04
C LEU A 206 4.87 -13.19 6.16
N TRP A 207 3.66 -13.29 6.72
CA TRP A 207 3.24 -12.41 7.83
C TRP A 207 4.12 -12.58 9.07
N ARG A 208 4.47 -13.83 9.42
CA ARG A 208 5.37 -14.13 10.54
C ARG A 208 6.75 -13.50 10.30
N ARG A 209 7.36 -13.75 9.15
CA ARG A 209 8.69 -13.20 8.82
C ARG A 209 8.67 -11.67 8.77
N ALA A 210 7.63 -11.07 8.21
CA ALA A 210 7.45 -9.62 8.23
C ALA A 210 7.37 -9.10 9.67
N LYS A 211 6.59 -9.75 10.55
CA LYS A 211 6.52 -9.40 11.97
C LYS A 211 7.90 -9.48 12.63
N ASP A 212 8.62 -10.59 12.46
CA ASP A 212 9.93 -10.80 13.10
C ASP A 212 10.95 -9.74 12.67
N VAL A 213 11.05 -9.45 11.37
CA VAL A 213 11.95 -8.41 10.83
C VAL A 213 11.50 -7.02 11.28
N GLY A 214 10.20 -6.74 11.20
CA GLY A 214 9.61 -5.45 11.53
C GLY A 214 9.74 -5.11 13.01
N GLU A 215 9.51 -6.07 13.93
CA GLU A 215 9.64 -5.85 15.37
C GLU A 215 11.10 -5.64 15.75
N LYS A 216 12.04 -6.42 15.17
CA LYS A 216 13.47 -6.26 15.41
C LYS A 216 13.99 -4.88 14.98
N LYS A 217 13.45 -4.32 13.88
CA LYS A 217 13.85 -3.02 13.34
C LYS A 217 12.98 -1.84 13.80
N GLY A 218 11.95 -2.08 14.63
CA GLY A 218 11.01 -1.03 15.06
C GLY A 218 10.12 -0.46 13.94
N LEU A 219 9.86 -1.22 12.88
CA LEU A 219 9.12 -0.78 11.68
C LEU A 219 7.63 -1.14 11.69
N THR A 220 7.18 -1.97 12.64
CA THR A 220 5.76 -2.36 12.73
C THR A 220 4.88 -1.24 13.24
N THR A 221 3.70 -1.07 12.65
CA THR A 221 2.70 -0.05 13.02
C THR A 221 1.38 -0.67 13.44
N ALA A 222 0.45 0.12 13.99
CA ALA A 222 -0.93 -0.32 14.25
C ALA A 222 -1.59 -0.93 12.98
N THR A 223 -1.37 -0.29 11.83
CA THR A 223 -1.83 -0.76 10.51
C THR A 223 -1.31 -2.15 10.16
N PHE A 224 -0.02 -2.43 10.43
CA PHE A 224 0.55 -3.76 10.19
C PHE A 224 -0.16 -4.83 11.02
N TYR A 225 -0.31 -4.61 12.33
CA TYR A 225 -0.94 -5.58 13.24
C TYR A 225 -2.42 -5.79 12.91
N ALA A 226 -3.16 -4.72 12.60
CA ALA A 226 -4.55 -4.81 12.19
C ALA A 226 -4.71 -5.63 10.89
N ASN A 227 -3.91 -5.34 9.86
CA ASN A 227 -3.96 -6.08 8.60
C ASN A 227 -3.59 -7.55 8.78
N TYR A 228 -2.62 -7.87 9.62
CA TYR A 228 -2.28 -9.25 9.93
C TYR A 228 -3.44 -9.94 10.66
N ALA A 229 -4.00 -9.32 11.70
CA ALA A 229 -5.15 -9.85 12.41
C ALA A 229 -6.33 -10.16 11.48
N GLU A 230 -6.64 -9.24 10.55
CA GLU A 230 -7.69 -9.43 9.55
C GLU A 230 -7.40 -10.61 8.60
N ALA A 231 -6.16 -10.74 8.13
CA ALA A 231 -5.76 -11.79 7.20
C ALA A 231 -5.96 -13.21 7.78
N ILE A 232 -5.81 -13.36 9.10
CA ILE A 232 -5.95 -14.65 9.79
C ILE A 232 -7.29 -14.80 10.53
N LEU A 233 -8.18 -13.82 10.44
CA LEU A 233 -9.41 -13.72 11.23
C LEU A 233 -10.26 -15.00 11.21
N HIS A 234 -10.37 -15.61 10.03
CA HIS A 234 -11.21 -16.77 9.82
C HIS A 234 -10.50 -18.12 10.09
N ASN A 235 -9.19 -18.09 10.38
CA ASN A 235 -8.43 -19.30 10.68
C ASN A 235 -8.49 -19.64 12.18
N TYR A 236 -9.33 -20.61 12.54
CA TYR A 236 -9.60 -21.00 13.94
C TYR A 236 -8.34 -21.42 14.73
N ARG A 237 -7.32 -21.96 14.05
CA ARG A 237 -6.07 -22.38 14.69
C ARG A 237 -5.26 -21.19 15.20
N TYR A 238 -5.49 -20.00 14.66
CA TYR A 238 -4.77 -18.79 14.99
C TYR A 238 -5.64 -17.76 15.72
N SER A 239 -6.77 -18.16 16.31
CA SER A 239 -7.67 -17.21 17.01
C SER A 239 -6.99 -16.46 18.15
N SER A 240 -6.12 -17.12 18.94
CA SER A 240 -5.36 -16.45 20.01
C SER A 240 -4.34 -15.43 19.45
N LEU A 241 -3.64 -15.78 18.36
CA LEU A 241 -2.73 -14.86 17.68
C LEU A 241 -3.50 -13.66 17.08
N CYS A 242 -4.63 -13.92 16.41
CA CYS A 242 -5.50 -12.89 15.85
C CYS A 242 -5.94 -11.89 16.92
N GLN A 243 -6.37 -12.40 18.08
CA GLN A 243 -6.73 -11.58 19.23
C GLN A 243 -5.56 -10.71 19.69
N GLY A 244 -4.38 -11.30 19.94
CA GLY A 244 -3.22 -10.55 20.41
C GLY A 244 -2.73 -9.49 19.42
N LEU A 245 -2.83 -9.76 18.11
CA LEU A 245 -2.52 -8.78 17.07
C LEU A 245 -3.52 -7.62 17.07
N ALA A 246 -4.82 -7.90 17.20
CA ALA A 246 -5.87 -6.88 17.25
C ALA A 246 -5.74 -6.00 18.51
N GLU A 247 -5.46 -6.61 19.67
CA GLU A 247 -5.19 -5.88 20.92
C GLU A 247 -3.95 -4.98 20.78
N LYS A 248 -2.87 -5.47 20.18
CA LYS A 248 -1.66 -4.67 19.95
C LYS A 248 -1.93 -3.50 19.00
N ALA A 249 -2.67 -3.74 17.91
CA ALA A 249 -3.08 -2.68 16.98
C ALA A 249 -3.93 -1.61 17.68
N ALA A 250 -4.91 -2.05 18.47
CA ALA A 250 -5.82 -1.18 19.22
C ALA A 250 -5.07 -0.30 20.23
N ASN A 251 -4.18 -0.89 21.02
CA ASN A 251 -3.42 -0.16 22.03
C ASN A 251 -2.47 0.88 21.42
N LEU A 252 -1.83 0.54 20.28
CA LEU A 252 -1.03 1.49 19.53
C LEU A 252 -1.88 2.65 19.01
N LEU A 253 -3.04 2.36 18.42
CA LEU A 253 -3.96 3.37 17.88
C LEU A 253 -4.50 4.30 18.97
N LEU A 254 -4.94 3.76 20.11
CA LEU A 254 -5.47 4.55 21.22
C LEU A 254 -4.41 5.48 21.85
N GLY A 255 -3.13 5.12 21.74
CA GLY A 255 -2.00 5.91 22.22
C GLY A 255 -1.47 6.95 21.23
N MET A 256 -2.01 7.03 20.02
CA MET A 256 -1.66 8.05 19.03
C MET A 256 -2.22 9.42 19.40
N ASP A 257 -1.61 10.47 18.88
CA ASP A 257 -2.18 11.82 18.96
C ASP A 257 -3.44 11.95 18.06
N LYS A 258 -4.15 13.08 18.22
CA LYS A 258 -5.41 13.31 17.51
C LYS A 258 -5.24 13.28 15.98
N GLU A 259 -4.21 13.93 15.45
CA GLU A 259 -3.97 14.03 14.01
C GLU A 259 -3.67 12.64 13.42
N GLN A 260 -2.85 11.84 14.10
CA GLN A 260 -2.54 10.47 13.71
C GLN A 260 -3.77 9.57 13.71
N LYS A 261 -4.68 9.72 14.68
CA LYS A 261 -5.95 8.98 14.74
C LYS A 261 -6.86 9.31 13.57
N GLU A 262 -7.00 10.59 13.25
CA GLU A 262 -7.79 11.08 12.10
C GLU A 262 -7.31 10.46 10.77
N GLN A 263 -5.99 10.25 10.63
CA GLN A 263 -5.40 9.62 9.45
C GLN A 263 -5.49 8.07 9.46
N SER A 264 -5.88 7.47 10.59
CA SER A 264 -5.84 6.01 10.85
C SER A 264 -7.20 5.33 10.86
N GLN A 265 -8.23 5.93 10.24
CA GLN A 265 -9.60 5.38 10.10
C GLN A 265 -9.64 3.89 9.69
N VAL A 266 -8.77 3.49 8.74
CA VAL A 266 -8.69 2.08 8.29
C VAL A 266 -8.34 1.10 9.41
N VAL A 267 -7.54 1.53 10.39
CA VAL A 267 -7.15 0.71 11.55
C VAL A 267 -8.36 0.50 12.45
N TYR A 268 -9.16 1.54 12.72
CA TYR A 268 -10.42 1.40 13.45
C TYR A 268 -11.36 0.42 12.75
N ILE A 269 -11.56 0.57 11.44
CA ILE A 269 -12.45 -0.31 10.65
C ILE A 269 -12.06 -1.77 10.86
N ILE A 270 -10.76 -2.07 10.69
CA ILE A 270 -10.26 -3.43 10.79
C ILE A 270 -10.36 -3.95 12.22
N CYS A 271 -9.92 -3.17 13.21
CA CYS A 271 -9.94 -3.58 14.62
C CYS A 271 -11.37 -3.86 15.10
N LEU A 272 -12.33 -2.95 14.84
CA LEU A 272 -13.74 -3.14 15.22
C LEU A 272 -14.34 -4.39 14.56
N LYS A 273 -14.10 -4.58 13.25
CA LYS A 273 -14.51 -5.79 12.54
C LYS A 273 -13.95 -7.07 13.18
N VAL A 274 -12.66 -7.08 13.53
CA VAL A 274 -11.99 -8.23 14.14
C VAL A 274 -12.55 -8.50 15.53
N PHE A 275 -12.66 -7.50 16.40
CA PHE A 275 -13.21 -7.67 17.76
C PHE A 275 -14.66 -8.16 17.72
N ARG A 276 -15.50 -7.59 16.84
CA ARG A 276 -16.89 -8.04 16.66
C ARG A 276 -16.96 -9.51 16.26
N TYR A 277 -16.06 -9.96 15.38
CA TYR A 277 -16.00 -11.37 14.99
C TYR A 277 -15.52 -12.27 16.14
N LEU A 278 -14.47 -11.87 16.87
CA LEU A 278 -13.92 -12.63 17.99
C LEU A 278 -14.92 -12.75 19.15
N LEU A 279 -15.70 -11.71 19.43
CA LEU A 279 -16.73 -11.70 20.49
C LEU A 279 -17.95 -12.56 20.16
N ARG A 280 -18.25 -12.81 18.88
CA ARG A 280 -19.28 -13.81 18.51
C ARG A 280 -18.88 -15.23 18.91
N LYS A 281 -17.58 -15.46 19.09
CA LYS A 281 -17.00 -16.77 19.43
C LYS A 281 -16.50 -16.86 20.88
N SER A 282 -16.46 -15.73 21.60
CA SER A 282 -15.89 -15.66 22.95
C SER A 282 -16.60 -14.62 23.80
N ASN A 283 -16.85 -14.93 25.07
CA ASN A 283 -17.43 -13.99 26.04
C ASN A 283 -16.35 -13.22 26.84
N SER A 284 -15.25 -12.83 26.19
CA SER A 284 -14.14 -12.14 26.87
C SER A 284 -14.52 -10.71 27.27
N ASN A 285 -14.56 -10.44 28.58
CA ASN A 285 -14.81 -9.10 29.11
C ASN A 285 -13.70 -8.11 28.72
N ASN A 286 -12.45 -8.56 28.62
CA ASN A 286 -11.34 -7.72 28.19
C ASN A 286 -11.52 -7.23 26.75
N LEU A 287 -11.92 -8.14 25.84
CA LEU A 287 -12.18 -7.78 24.44
C LEU A 287 -13.34 -6.81 24.30
N LYS A 288 -14.40 -6.99 25.09
CA LYS A 288 -15.53 -6.04 25.15
C LYS A 288 -15.04 -4.66 25.58
N ALA A 289 -14.22 -4.58 26.63
CA ALA A 289 -13.70 -3.31 27.14
C ALA A 289 -12.83 -2.57 26.10
N ILE A 290 -11.88 -3.26 25.45
CA ILE A 290 -11.02 -2.67 24.42
C ILE A 290 -11.84 -2.19 23.22
N ARG A 291 -12.77 -3.03 22.73
CA ARG A 291 -13.66 -2.70 21.61
C ARG A 291 -14.51 -1.47 21.92
N ASN A 292 -15.11 -1.40 23.11
CA ASN A 292 -15.95 -0.27 23.49
C ASN A 292 -15.11 1.03 23.54
N ARG A 293 -13.90 0.98 24.11
CA ARG A 293 -12.98 2.14 24.08
C ARG A 293 -12.62 2.58 22.66
N LEU A 294 -12.33 1.62 21.77
CA LEU A 294 -12.07 1.93 20.36
C LEU A 294 -13.29 2.55 19.67
N PHE A 295 -14.49 2.07 19.98
CA PHE A 295 -15.71 2.59 19.36
C PHE A 295 -16.00 4.03 19.79
N GLU A 296 -15.83 4.34 21.07
CA GLU A 296 -15.95 5.73 21.56
C GLU A 296 -14.90 6.65 20.93
N ASP A 297 -13.63 6.23 20.91
CA ASP A 297 -12.53 6.99 20.29
C ASP A 297 -12.75 7.18 18.77
N ALA A 298 -13.35 6.18 18.10
CA ALA A 298 -13.68 6.28 16.67
C ALA A 298 -14.81 7.27 16.38
N LYS A 299 -15.78 7.45 17.30
CA LYS A 299 -16.83 8.46 17.16
C LYS A 299 -16.27 9.87 17.22
N GLU A 300 -15.24 10.12 18.02
CA GLU A 300 -14.54 11.41 18.03
C GLU A 300 -13.91 11.70 16.66
N VAL A 301 -13.28 10.69 16.05
CA VAL A 301 -12.68 10.79 14.70
C VAL A 301 -13.76 10.96 13.61
N ALA A 302 -14.96 10.39 13.80
CA ALA A 302 -16.04 10.50 12.83
C ALA A 302 -16.46 11.95 12.57
N SER A 303 -16.36 12.83 13.58
CA SER A 303 -16.72 14.25 13.48
C SER A 303 -15.94 15.06 12.43
N VAL A 304 -14.80 14.53 11.96
CA VAL A 304 -13.94 15.17 10.96
C VAL A 304 -13.65 14.26 9.76
N SER A 305 -14.36 13.14 9.66
CA SER A 305 -14.16 12.12 8.61
C SER A 305 -15.08 12.36 7.42
N ASP A 306 -14.56 12.14 6.21
CA ASP A 306 -15.31 12.10 4.95
C ASP A 306 -15.44 10.68 4.37
N ASP A 307 -15.01 9.63 5.09
CA ASP A 307 -14.94 8.26 4.56
C ASP A 307 -16.25 7.47 4.83
N PRO A 308 -17.09 7.22 3.81
CA PRO A 308 -18.36 6.49 4.01
C PRO A 308 -18.14 5.06 4.51
N GLY A 309 -16.98 4.46 4.18
CA GLY A 309 -16.61 3.13 4.64
C GLY A 309 -16.34 3.09 6.14
N PHE A 310 -15.88 4.20 6.72
CA PHE A 310 -15.68 4.34 8.16
C PHE A 310 -17.02 4.42 8.89
N PHE A 311 -17.92 5.30 8.46
CA PHE A 311 -19.28 5.42 9.00
C PHE A 311 -20.09 4.11 8.92
N LEU A 312 -19.99 3.40 7.78
CA LEU A 312 -20.61 2.09 7.63
C LEU A 312 -20.12 1.07 8.67
N GLU A 313 -18.83 1.10 9.03
CA GLU A 313 -18.30 0.19 10.03
C GLU A 313 -18.72 0.58 11.45
N LEU A 314 -18.77 1.88 11.76
CA LEU A 314 -19.29 2.38 13.04
C LEU A 314 -20.77 2.03 13.23
N SER A 315 -21.60 2.19 12.19
CA SER A 315 -23.00 1.79 12.22
C SER A 315 -23.19 0.30 12.53
N LYS A 316 -22.39 -0.57 11.89
CA LYS A 316 -22.42 -2.02 12.19
C LYS A 316 -22.03 -2.31 13.62
N GLU A 317 -21.11 -1.54 14.19
CA GLU A 317 -20.69 -1.69 15.58
C GLU A 317 -21.79 -1.27 16.56
N ALA A 318 -22.40 -0.10 16.35
CA ALA A 318 -23.55 0.40 17.11
C ALA A 318 -24.70 -0.63 17.09
N LEU A 319 -25.05 -1.13 15.91
CA LEU A 319 -26.08 -2.15 15.73
C LEU A 319 -25.73 -3.45 16.48
N SER A 320 -24.47 -3.88 16.44
CA SER A 320 -24.02 -5.08 17.15
C SER A 320 -24.07 -4.96 18.67
N SER A 321 -24.07 -3.73 19.18
CA SER A 321 -24.21 -3.41 20.61
C SER A 321 -25.66 -3.06 20.99
N GLY A 322 -26.61 -3.12 20.05
CA GLY A 322 -28.04 -2.89 20.28
C GLY A 322 -28.49 -1.44 20.14
N HIS A 323 -27.61 -0.53 19.70
CA HIS A 323 -27.89 0.90 19.54
C HIS A 323 -28.41 1.18 18.12
N ARG A 324 -29.68 0.84 17.86
CA ARG A 324 -30.27 0.93 16.51
C ARG A 324 -30.39 2.37 16.00
N GLU A 325 -30.77 3.31 16.85
CA GLU A 325 -30.91 4.73 16.46
C GLU A 325 -29.56 5.35 16.11
N GLU A 326 -28.54 5.16 16.96
CA GLU A 326 -27.15 5.58 16.69
C GLU A 326 -26.62 4.96 15.38
N ALA A 327 -26.95 3.69 15.11
CA ALA A 327 -26.56 3.03 13.87
C ALA A 327 -27.20 3.66 12.61
N VAL A 328 -28.42 4.18 12.70
CA VAL A 328 -29.08 4.89 11.59
C VAL A 328 -28.45 6.26 11.40
N GLN A 329 -28.26 7.02 12.48
CA GLN A 329 -27.63 8.33 12.44
C GLN A 329 -26.23 8.27 11.78
N LEU A 330 -25.40 7.29 12.17
CA LEU A 330 -24.08 7.09 11.58
C LEU A 330 -24.14 6.77 10.07
N LEU A 331 -25.20 6.12 9.58
CA LEU A 331 -25.37 5.87 8.14
C LEU A 331 -25.81 7.12 7.38
N GLU A 332 -26.62 7.96 8.00
CA GLU A 332 -27.06 9.24 7.43
C GLU A 332 -25.87 10.20 7.32
N GLU A 333 -25.07 10.33 8.38
CA GLU A 333 -23.84 11.13 8.39
C GLU A 333 -22.83 10.68 7.32
N GLY A 334 -22.74 9.36 7.04
CA GLY A 334 -21.84 8.84 6.01
C GLY A 334 -22.32 8.98 4.57
N GLN A 335 -23.53 9.52 4.34
CA GLN A 335 -24.11 9.75 3.01
C GLN A 335 -24.04 11.22 2.57
N GLU A 336 -23.84 12.14 3.51
CA GLU A 336 -23.57 13.56 3.27
C GLU A 336 -22.14 13.77 2.77
#